data_AF-A0A7Z2GDY7-F1
#
_entry.id   AF-A0A7Z2GDY7-F1
#
_cell.length_a   1.000
_cell.length_b   1.000
_cell.length_c   1.000
_cell.angle_alpha   90.00
_cell.angle_beta   90.00
_cell.angle_gamma   90.00
#
_symmetry.space_group_name_H-M   'P 1'
#
loop_
_entity.id
_entity.type
_entity.pdbx_description
1 polymer ?
#
loop_
_entity_poly.entity_id
_entity_poly.type
_entity_poly.pdbx_seq_one_letter_code
_entity_poly.pdbx_strand_id
1 'polypeptide(L)' 'MDRTDLLKWIRRDGSGIVDRFLPLGARAELEDVIHDGRLEVDTNAYLMFVSIRALLLKDGMTSCDSDREAGQIMALLNA' A
#
# COMPACT_ATOMS: atom_id res chain seq x y z
N MET A 1 -1.71 -6.47 -14.26
CA MET A 1 -1.72 -5.04 -14.67
C MET A 1 -0.29 -4.51 -14.69
N ASP A 2 0.07 -3.57 -15.56
CA ASP A 2 1.43 -3.00 -15.52
C ASP A 2 1.57 -1.85 -14.51
N ARG A 3 2.81 -1.54 -14.11
CA ARG A 3 3.13 -0.50 -13.13
C ARG A 3 2.65 0.89 -13.55
N THR A 4 2.74 1.22 -14.83
CA THR A 4 2.38 2.54 -15.34
C THR A 4 0.88 2.78 -15.23
N ASP A 5 0.10 1.75 -15.53
CA ASP A 5 -1.35 1.77 -15.37
C ASP A 5 -1.76 1.86 -13.90
N LEU A 6 -1.06 1.15 -13.01
CA LEU A 6 -1.28 1.26 -11.56
C LEU A 6 -1.00 2.68 -11.05
N LEU A 7 0.11 3.29 -11.46
CA LEU A 7 0.44 4.67 -11.08
C LEU A 7 -0.60 5.67 -11.58
N LYS A 8 -1.06 5.53 -12.83
CA LYS A 8 -2.14 6.38 -13.36
C LYS A 8 -3.42 6.22 -12.56
N TRP A 9 -3.76 4.99 -12.17
CA TRP A 9 -4.95 4.74 -11.38
C TRP A 9 -4.84 5.32 -9.98
N ILE A 10 -3.74 5.11 -9.27
CA ILE A 10 -3.52 5.66 -7.92
C ILE A 10 -3.54 7.19 -7.95
N ARG A 11 -2.91 7.82 -8.95
CA ARG A 11 -2.94 9.29 -9.10
C ARG A 11 -4.34 9.83 -9.36
N ARG A 12 -5.24 9.03 -9.95
CA ARG A 12 -6.61 9.41 -10.25
C ARG A 12 -7.57 9.13 -9.10
N ASP A 13 -7.39 8.02 -8.39
CA ASP A 13 -8.32 7.50 -7.38
C ASP A 13 -7.57 6.70 -6.29
N GLY A 14 -6.62 7.36 -5.62
CA GLY A 14 -5.83 6.73 -4.55
C GLY A 14 -6.67 6.30 -3.35
N SER A 15 -7.69 7.09 -2.98
CA SER A 15 -8.62 6.71 -1.92
C SER A 15 -9.40 5.44 -2.27
N GLY A 16 -9.86 5.31 -3.51
CA GLY A 16 -10.58 4.12 -3.95
C GLY A 16 -9.71 2.86 -4.04
N ILE A 17 -8.38 2.98 -4.03
CA ILE A 17 -7.47 1.84 -3.84
C ILE A 17 -7.52 1.38 -2.38
N VAL A 18 -7.34 2.30 -1.44
CA VAL A 18 -7.38 1.98 -0.01
C VAL A 18 -8.75 1.39 0.35
N ASP A 19 -9.84 2.01 -0.08
CA ASP A 19 -11.19 1.52 0.25
C ASP A 19 -11.48 0.11 -0.28
N ARG A 20 -10.88 -0.29 -1.41
CA ARG A 20 -11.14 -1.58 -2.05
C ARG A 20 -10.17 -2.69 -1.67
N PHE A 21 -8.93 -2.35 -1.32
CA PHE A 21 -7.85 -3.32 -1.17
C PHE A 21 -7.21 -3.30 0.21
N LEU A 22 -7.61 -2.41 1.12
CA LEU A 22 -7.10 -2.41 2.48
C LEU A 22 -7.43 -3.74 3.18
N PRO A 23 -6.42 -4.51 3.62
CA PRO A 23 -6.65 -5.77 4.31
C PRO A 23 -7.43 -5.59 5.61
N LEU A 24 -8.30 -6.56 5.92
CA LEU A 24 -8.93 -6.67 7.22
C LEU A 24 -7.84 -6.81 8.29
N GLY A 25 -7.78 -5.86 9.23
CA GLY A 25 -6.77 -5.84 10.29
C GLY A 25 -5.64 -4.84 10.10
N ALA A 26 -5.40 -4.32 8.89
CA ALA A 26 -4.29 -3.40 8.63
C ALA A 26 -4.35 -2.10 9.47
N ARG A 27 -5.55 -1.65 9.84
CA ARG A 27 -5.72 -0.49 10.76
C ARG A 27 -5.34 -0.85 12.19
N ALA A 28 -5.72 -2.03 12.66
CA ALA A 28 -5.36 -2.50 14.00
C ALA A 28 -3.85 -2.74 14.10
N GLU A 29 -3.23 -3.34 13.08
CA GLU A 29 -1.78 -3.49 13.01
C GLU A 29 -1.05 -2.14 13.04
N LEU A 30 -1.56 -1.13 12.33
CA LEU A 30 -1.00 0.22 12.37
C LEU A 30 -1.16 0.86 13.75
N GLU A 31 -2.32 0.71 14.39
CA GLU A 31 -2.57 1.21 15.74
C GLU A 31 -1.60 0.59 16.75
N ASP A 32 -1.33 -0.72 16.65
CA ASP A 32 -0.34 -1.41 17.49
C ASP A 32 1.07 -0.83 17.29
N VAL A 33 1.49 -0.60 16.04
CA VAL A 33 2.80 -0.01 15.72
C VAL A 33 2.95 1.41 16.26
N ILE A 34 1.91 2.23 16.14
CA ILE A 34 1.88 3.59 16.67
C ILE A 34 1.87 3.55 18.21
N HIS A 35 1.08 2.65 18.81
CA HIS A 35 0.94 2.52 20.25
C HIS A 35 2.23 2.07 20.93
N ASP A 36 2.97 1.16 20.29
CA ASP A 36 4.29 0.75 20.73
C ASP A 36 5.32 1.90 20.74
N GLY A 37 4.98 3.05 20.12
CA GLY A 37 5.75 4.30 20.19
C GLY A 37 7.14 4.21 19.55
N ARG A 38 7.41 3.13 18.80
CA ARG A 38 8.74 2.85 18.27
C ARG A 38 9.07 3.61 17.00
N LEU A 39 8.07 4.09 16.26
CA LEU A 39 8.23 4.86 15.03
C LEU A 39 7.10 5.88 14.84
N GLU A 40 7.46 7.08 14.36
CA GLU A 40 6.51 7.94 13.68
C GLU A 40 6.23 7.36 12.29
N VAL A 41 4.97 6.99 12.05
CA VAL A 41 4.53 6.41 10.78
C VAL A 41 3.50 7.32 10.13
N ASP A 42 3.72 7.70 8.87
CA ASP A 42 2.67 8.31 8.05
C ASP A 42 1.58 7.26 7.80
N THR A 43 0.43 7.49 8.45
CA THR A 43 -0.74 6.60 8.39
C THR A 43 -1.24 6.42 6.97
N ASN A 44 -1.27 7.48 6.16
CA ASN A 44 -1.77 7.40 4.79
C ASN A 44 -0.80 6.63 3.91
N ALA A 45 0.51 6.86 4.07
CA ALA A 45 1.53 6.12 3.34
C ALA A 45 1.49 4.62 3.68
N TYR A 46 1.32 4.27 4.95
CA TYR A 46 1.18 2.88 5.38
C TYR A 46 -0.05 2.21 4.76
N LEU A 47 -1.24 2.84 4.88
CA LEU A 47 -2.48 2.30 4.35
C LEU A 47 -2.44 2.13 2.82
N MET A 48 -1.83 3.09 2.12
CA MET A 48 -1.61 3.00 0.68
C MET A 48 -0.70 1.82 0.33
N PHE A 49 0.43 1.69 1.02
CA PHE A 49 1.39 0.61 0.78
C PHE A 49 0.76 -0.78 0.95
N VAL A 50 0.08 -1.03 2.07
CA VAL A 50 -0.54 -2.34 2.32
C VAL A 50 -1.67 -2.65 1.33
N SER A 51 -2.38 -1.62 0.86
CA SER A 51 -3.45 -1.77 -0.14
C SER A 51 -2.88 -2.10 -1.53
N ILE A 52 -1.78 -1.44 -1.93
CA ILE A 52 -1.06 -1.76 -3.17
C ILE A 52 -0.50 -3.17 -3.12
N ARG A 53 0.13 -3.56 -2.00
CA ARG A 53 0.64 -4.91 -1.79
C ARG A 53 -0.47 -5.96 -1.93
N ALA A 54 -1.61 -5.74 -1.28
CA ALA A 54 -2.75 -6.65 -1.36
C ALA A 54 -3.32 -6.77 -2.78
N LEU A 55 -3.37 -5.65 -3.52
CA LEU A 55 -3.77 -5.64 -4.93
C LEU A 55 -2.80 -6.48 -5.78
N LEU A 56 -1.49 -6.31 -5.60
CA LEU A 56 -0.47 -7.04 -6.36
C LEU A 56 -0.50 -8.55 -6.06
N LEU A 57 -0.68 -8.92 -4.78
CA LEU A 57 -0.91 -10.30 -4.37
C LEU A 57 -2.15 -10.89 -5.05
N LYS A 58 -3.25 -10.13 -5.11
CA LYS A 58 -4.48 -10.54 -5.78
C LYS A 58 -4.31 -10.72 -7.29
N ASP A 59 -3.42 -9.95 -7.92
CA ASP A 59 -3.07 -10.06 -9.35
C ASP A 59 -2.09 -11.22 -9.63
N GLY A 60 -1.75 -12.02 -8.62
CA GLY A 60 -0.93 -13.23 -8.75
C GLY A 60 0.56 -13.04 -8.49
N MET A 61 0.98 -11.88 -7.98
CA MET A 61 2.36 -11.62 -7.59
C MET A 61 2.70 -12.34 -6.28
N THR A 62 3.94 -12.85 -6.14
CA THR A 62 4.39 -13.47 -4.88
C THR A 62 4.60 -12.43 -3.79
N SER A 63 4.61 -12.83 -2.52
CA SER A 63 4.74 -11.90 -1.39
C SER A 63 5.99 -11.03 -1.48
N CYS A 64 7.17 -11.61 -1.70
CA CYS A 64 8.42 -10.85 -1.75
C CYS A 64 8.45 -9.87 -2.94
N ASP A 65 7.93 -10.28 -4.10
CA ASP A 65 7.86 -9.42 -5.27
C ASP A 65 6.85 -8.28 -5.05
N SER A 66 5.73 -8.56 -4.39
CA SER A 66 4.68 -7.58 -4.08
C SER A 66 5.14 -6.50 -3.11
N ASP A 67 5.95 -6.84 -2.09
CA ASP A 67 6.54 -5.87 -1.17
C ASP A 67 7.50 -4.93 -1.91
N ARG A 68 8.37 -5.51 -2.75
CA ARG A 68 9.35 -4.75 -3.54
C ARG A 68 8.67 -3.81 -4.53
N GLU A 69 7.67 -4.30 -5.25
CA GLU A 69 6.95 -3.52 -6.26
C GLU A 69 6.08 -2.43 -5.61
N ALA A 70 5.40 -2.73 -4.51
CA ALA A 70 4.67 -1.73 -3.73
C ALA A 70 5.60 -0.60 -3.25
N GLY A 71 6.81 -0.94 -2.78
CA GLY A 71 7.81 0.05 -2.39
C GLY A 71 8.26 0.95 -3.56
N GLN A 72 8.47 0.38 -4.75
CA GLN A 72 8.80 1.16 -5.95
C GLN A 72 7.67 2.10 -6.35
N ILE A 73 6.42 1.63 -6.31
CA ILE A 73 5.25 2.46 -6.61
C ILE A 73 5.16 3.62 -5.63
N MET A 74 5.34 3.37 -4.32
CA MET A 74 5.34 4.42 -3.30
C MET A 74 6.44 5.46 -3.53
N ALA A 75 7.64 5.04 -3.91
CA ALA A 75 8.72 5.96 -4.23
C ALA A 75 8.39 6.85 -5.45
N LEU A 76 7.73 6.30 -6.48
CA LEU A 76 7.32 7.03 -7.68
C LEU A 76 6.10 7.94 -7.48
N LEU A 77 5.33 7.74 -6.41
CA LEU A 77 4.25 8.65 -6.00
C LEU A 77 4.78 9.88 -5.26
N ASN A 78 5.93 9.75 -4.59
CA ASN A 78 6.56 10.80 -3.80
C ASN A 78 7.68 11.57 -4.55
N ALA A 79 7.93 11.22 -5.82
CA ALA A 79 8.90 11.87 -6.71
C ALA A 79 8.27 13.02 -7.50
#